data_AF-A0A347TKG4-F1
#
_entry.id   AF-A0A347TKG4-F1
#
_cell.length_a   1.000
_cell.length_b   1.000
_cell.length_c   1.000
_cell.angle_alpha   90.00
_cell.angle_beta   90.00
_cell.angle_gamma   90.00
#
_symmetry.space_group_name_H-M   'P 1'
#
loop_
_entity.id
_entity.type
_entity.pdbx_description
1 polymer ?
#
loop_
_entity_poly.entity_id
_entity_poly.type
_entity_poly.pdbx_seq_one_letter_code
_entity_poly.pdbx_strand_id
1 'polypeptide(L)' 'MIFKILAVVIVLFLVYIIFFKKDREGVIKTNKKKENIEDVMVECPSCGTYVSKKEGILSNGKYFCSKECLNS' A
#
# COMPACT_ATOMS: atom_id res chain seq x y z
N MET A 1 46.77 -23.40 -6.98
CA MET A 1 45.92 -22.70 -7.97
C MET A 1 44.45 -22.64 -7.54
N ILE A 2 43.92 -23.68 -6.89
CA ILE A 2 42.56 -23.72 -6.30
C ILE A 2 42.26 -22.57 -5.31
N PHE A 3 43.21 -22.19 -4.45
CA PHE A 3 42.98 -21.15 -3.42
C PHE A 3 42.74 -19.75 -4.01
N LYS A 4 43.40 -19.45 -5.13
CA LYS A 4 43.20 -18.19 -5.86
C LYS A 4 41.81 -18.13 -6.50
N ILE A 5 41.33 -19.25 -7.02
CA ILE A 5 40.00 -19.37 -7.63
C ILE A 5 38.92 -19.21 -6.56
N LEU A 6 39.11 -19.82 -5.38
CA LEU A 6 38.18 -19.70 -4.26
C LEU A 6 38.04 -18.24 -3.79
N ALA A 7 39.16 -17.52 -3.68
CA ALA A 7 39.16 -16.11 -3.29
C ALA A 7 38.40 -15.23 -4.29
N VAL A 8 38.55 -15.49 -5.60
CA VAL A 8 37.83 -14.75 -6.65
C VAL A 8 36.33 -15.02 -6.59
N VAL A 9 35.92 -16.27 -6.37
CA VAL A 9 34.49 -16.63 -6.22
C VAL A 9 33.85 -15.96 -5.01
N ILE A 10 34.56 -15.89 -3.87
CA ILE A 10 34.07 -15.22 -2.66
C ILE A 10 33.88 -13.72 -2.91
N VAL A 11 34.82 -13.06 -3.57
CA VAL A 11 34.72 -11.62 -3.87
C VAL A 11 33.54 -11.34 -4.81
N LEU A 12 33.36 -12.15 -5.86
CA LEU A 12 32.22 -12.01 -6.77
C LEU A 12 30.88 -12.26 -6.07
N PHE A 13 30.82 -13.23 -5.17
CA PHE A 13 29.63 -13.53 -4.38
C PHE A 13 29.26 -12.40 -3.41
N LEU A 14 30.26 -11.76 -2.78
CA LEU A 14 30.05 -10.59 -1.92
C LEU A 14 29.53 -9.38 -2.71
N VAL A 15 30.11 -9.10 -3.88
CA VAL A 15 29.62 -8.04 -4.78
C VAL A 15 28.18 -8.33 -5.21
N TYR A 16 27.88 -9.57 -5.61
CA TYR A 16 26.52 -9.98 -5.96
C TYR A 16 25.55 -9.77 -4.80
N ILE A 17 25.88 -10.19 -3.58
CA ILE A 17 25.03 -9.94 -2.41
C ILE A 17 24.85 -8.45 -2.16
N ILE A 18 25.89 -7.63 -2.21
CA ILE A 18 25.77 -6.18 -1.94
C ILE A 18 24.89 -5.48 -2.98
N PHE A 19 25.02 -5.83 -4.26
CA PHE A 19 24.21 -5.22 -5.32
C PHE A 19 22.78 -5.77 -5.34
N PHE A 20 22.59 -7.09 -5.22
CA PHE A 20 21.28 -7.75 -5.39
C PHE A 20 20.43 -7.77 -4.12
N LYS A 21 21.04 -7.69 -2.93
CA LYS A 21 20.31 -7.64 -1.64
C LYS A 21 19.77 -6.25 -1.33
N LYS A 22 20.29 -5.20 -2.00
CA LYS A 22 19.80 -3.82 -1.86
C LYS A 22 18.41 -3.62 -2.48
N ASP A 23 17.98 -4.52 -3.37
CA ASP A 23 16.65 -4.47 -4.00
C ASP A 23 15.55 -5.20 -3.21
N ARG A 24 15.87 -5.86 -2.08
CA ARG A 24 14.90 -6.59 -1.25
C ARG A 24 14.51 -5.93 0.06
N GLU A 25 14.86 -4.67 0.27
CA GLU A 25 14.29 -3.85 1.36
C GLU A 25 13.16 -2.91 0.86
N GLY A 26 12.75 -3.04 -0.40
CA GLY A 26 11.67 -2.23 -0.99
C GLY A 26 10.29 -2.91 -1.06
N VAL A 27 10.17 -4.22 -0.79
CA VAL A 27 8.95 -4.99 -1.13
C VAL A 27 8.23 -5.60 0.09
N ILE A 28 8.73 -5.39 1.30
CA ILE A 28 8.03 -5.80 2.54
C ILE A 28 7.95 -4.61 3.50
N LYS A 29 7.22 -3.58 3.06
CA LYS A 29 6.44 -2.60 3.84
C LYS A 29 5.83 -1.53 2.90
N THR A 30 5.55 -1.90 1.66
CA THR A 30 4.53 -1.24 0.86
C THR A 30 3.20 -1.38 1.61
N ASN A 31 2.55 -0.24 1.89
CA ASN A 31 1.18 -0.09 2.42
C ASN A 31 0.96 -0.11 3.95
N LYS A 32 1.79 0.56 4.75
CA LYS A 32 1.33 1.00 6.09
C LYS A 32 1.43 2.50 6.39
N LYS A 33 1.85 3.32 5.42
CA LYS A 33 1.91 4.78 5.62
C LYS A 33 1.94 5.57 4.31
N LYS A 34 1.05 5.20 3.39
CA LYS A 34 0.56 6.12 2.34
C LYS A 34 -0.95 5.92 2.24
N GLU A 35 -1.62 6.03 3.38
CA GLU A 35 -2.97 6.57 3.38
C GLU A 35 -2.83 8.05 2.96
N ASN A 36 -2.48 8.27 1.69
CA ASN A 36 -2.85 9.52 1.04
C ASN A 36 -4.37 9.57 1.20
N ILE A 37 -4.86 10.33 2.18
CA ILE A 37 -5.47 11.66 2.01
C ILE A 37 -6.09 11.94 0.61
N GLU A 38 -6.48 10.91 -0.13
CA GLU A 38 -7.49 11.02 -1.17
C GLU A 38 -8.78 10.81 -0.42
N ASP A 39 -9.36 11.90 0.07
CA ASP A 39 -10.74 11.89 0.56
C ASP A 39 -11.62 11.69 -0.66
N VAL A 40 -11.73 10.42 -1.08
CA VAL A 40 -12.59 10.00 -2.18
C VAL A 40 -14.00 10.32 -1.74
N MET A 41 -14.54 11.40 -2.29
CA MET A 41 -15.91 11.81 -2.08
C MET A 41 -16.82 10.94 -2.94
N VAL A 42 -17.83 10.38 -2.31
CA VAL A 42 -18.85 9.53 -2.92
C VAL A 42 -20.21 10.15 -2.69
N GLU A 43 -21.06 10.08 -3.71
CA GLU A 43 -22.40 10.63 -3.65
C GLU A 43 -23.32 9.75 -2.80
N CYS A 44 -24.04 10.36 -1.87
CA CYS A 44 -25.05 9.66 -1.08
C CYS A 44 -26.29 9.37 -1.94
N PRO A 45 -26.74 8.10 -2.04
CA PRO A 45 -27.87 7.73 -2.90
C PRO A 45 -29.22 8.31 -2.45
N SER A 46 -29.34 8.76 -1.19
CA SER A 46 -30.61 9.26 -0.64
C SER A 46 -30.79 10.76 -0.78
N CYS A 47 -29.69 11.54 -0.79
CA CYS A 47 -29.76 13.01 -0.78
C CYS A 47 -28.83 13.71 -1.80
N GLY A 48 -27.99 12.96 -2.52
CA GLY A 48 -27.04 13.52 -3.50
C GLY A 48 -25.84 14.26 -2.86
N THR A 49 -25.75 14.32 -1.53
CA THR A 49 -24.61 14.96 -0.86
C THR A 49 -23.35 14.13 -1.03
N TYR A 50 -22.24 14.77 -1.36
CA TYR A 50 -20.92 14.14 -1.42
C TYR A 50 -20.37 13.95 0.00
N VAL A 51 -20.11 12.69 0.37
CA VAL A 51 -19.50 12.32 1.66
C VAL A 51 -18.15 11.66 1.42
N SER A 52 -17.16 11.96 2.27
CA SER A 52 -15.87 11.26 2.22
C SER A 52 -16.08 9.79 2.61
N LYS A 53 -15.45 8.86 1.88
CA LYS A 53 -15.46 7.43 2.25
C LYS A 53 -14.99 7.15 3.68
N LYS A 54 -14.21 8.07 4.28
CA LYS A 54 -13.73 7.94 5.67
C LYS A 54 -14.77 8.34 6.72
N GLU A 55 -15.66 9.26 6.36
CA GLU A 55 -16.65 9.84 7.28
C GLU A 55 -18.07 9.30 7.03
N GLY A 56 -18.33 8.79 5.83
CA GLY A 56 -19.63 8.25 5.43
C GLY A 56 -19.93 6.88 6.03
N ILE A 57 -21.20 6.62 6.25
CA ILE A 57 -21.70 5.35 6.78
C ILE A 57 -21.81 4.35 5.62
N LEU A 58 -21.02 3.27 5.64
CA LEU A 58 -21.10 2.20 4.64
C LEU A 58 -22.25 1.24 4.98
N SER A 59 -23.22 1.11 4.07
CA SER A 59 -24.28 0.09 4.14
C SER A 59 -24.65 -0.43 2.76
N ASN A 60 -24.81 -1.75 2.63
CA ASN A 60 -25.11 -2.41 1.36
C ASN A 60 -24.21 -1.98 0.19
N GLY A 61 -22.93 -1.70 0.48
CA GLY A 61 -21.96 -1.25 -0.53
C GLY A 61 -22.12 0.21 -0.99
N LYS A 62 -23.03 0.98 -0.38
CA LYS A 62 -23.23 2.42 -0.63
C LYS A 62 -22.83 3.23 0.61
N TYR A 63 -22.37 4.46 0.38
CA TYR A 63 -22.01 5.39 1.45
C TYR A 63 -23.14 6.39 1.68
N PHE A 64 -23.50 6.59 2.94
CA PHE A 64 -24.57 7.50 3.37
C PHE A 64 -24.00 8.64 4.22
N CYS A 65 -24.56 9.84 4.07
CA CYS A 65 -24.12 11.01 4.83
C CYS A 65 -24.58 10.98 6.29
N SER A 66 -25.71 10.34 6.60
CA SER A 66 -26.30 10.31 7.94
C SER A 66 -27.12 9.02 8.17
N LYS A 67 -27.41 8.72 9.44
CA LYS A 67 -28.28 7.59 9.83
C LYS A 67 -29.70 7.74 9.28
N GLU A 68 -30.16 8.97 9.12
CA GLU A 68 -31.47 9.28 8.53
C GLU A 68 -31.52 8.84 7.06
N CYS A 69 -30.46 9.10 6.29
CA CYS A 69 -30.36 8.67 4.89
C CYS A 69 -30.19 7.16 4.73
N LEU A 70 -29.65 6.48 5.74
CA LEU A 70 -29.54 5.02 5.77
C LEU A 70 -30.88 4.33 6.05
N ASN A 71 -31.71 4.94 6.92
CA ASN A 71 -32.97 4.38 7.38
C ASN A 71 -34.20 4.95 6.65
N SER A 72 -33.99 5.79 5.62
CA SER A 72 -35.05 6.29 4.73
C SER A 72 -35.43 5.29 3.66
#